data_AF-A0A7C7CZ55-F1
#
_entry.id   AF-A0A7C7CZ55-F1
#
_cell.length_a   1.000
_cell.length_b   1.000
_cell.length_c   1.000
_cell.angle_alpha   90.00
_cell.angle_beta   90.00
_cell.angle_gamma   90.00
#
_symmetry.space_group_name_H-M   'P 1'
#
loop_
_entity.id
_entity.type
_entity.pdbx_description
1 polymer ?
#
loop_
_entity_poly.entity_id
_entity_poly.type
_entity_poly.pdbx_seq_one_letter_code
_entity_poly.pdbx_strand_id
1 'polypeptide(L)'
;DKTKSSPLGVEVFEEVILKKTLGFSEDDIADKSQLAYFHNRSDCLKAVTVGTLNAAFIMEALTVNELMKSTEDGSVLPQKSTFFFPKIGAGMVMQSLEII
;
A
#
# COMPACT_ATOMS: atom_id res chain seq x y z
N ASP A 1 8.99 -21.23 -17.75
CA ASP A 1 8.77 -19.90 -18.33
C ASP A 1 7.79 -19.16 -17.42
N LYS A 2 8.28 -18.33 -16.50
CA LYS A 2 7.44 -17.68 -15.48
C LYS A 2 6.75 -16.48 -16.13
N THR A 3 5.53 -16.67 -16.60
CA THR A 3 4.68 -15.57 -17.07
C THR A 3 4.46 -14.59 -15.92
N LYS A 4 5.11 -13.43 -16.00
CA LYS A 4 5.01 -12.32 -15.06
C LYS A 4 3.54 -12.04 -14.75
N SER A 5 3.15 -12.05 -13.47
CA SER A 5 1.78 -11.72 -13.07
C SER A 5 1.35 -10.35 -13.63
N SER A 6 0.07 -10.20 -13.98
CA SER A 6 -0.50 -8.90 -14.34
C SER A 6 -0.22 -7.87 -13.22
N PRO A 7 0.11 -6.62 -13.57
CA PRO A 7 0.48 -5.61 -12.59
C PRO A 7 -0.68 -5.29 -11.66
N LEU A 8 -0.37 -5.12 -10.38
CA LEU A 8 -1.38 -4.83 -9.37
C LEU A 8 -1.85 -3.37 -9.49
N GLY A 9 -3.10 -3.11 -9.11
CA GLY A 9 -3.67 -1.77 -9.19
C GLY A 9 -2.82 -0.71 -8.47
N VAL A 10 -2.25 -1.07 -7.31
CA VAL A 10 -1.35 -0.20 -6.53
C VAL A 10 -0.05 0.14 -7.27
N GLU A 11 0.50 -0.80 -8.05
CA GLU A 11 1.72 -0.58 -8.84
C GLU A 11 1.42 0.38 -9.99
N VAL A 12 0.29 0.16 -10.68
CA VAL A 12 -0.17 1.06 -11.74
C VAL A 12 -0.43 2.45 -11.16
N PHE A 13 -1.01 2.54 -9.97
CA PHE A 13 -1.26 3.83 -9.32
C PHE A 13 0.03 4.59 -9.02
N GLU A 14 1.02 3.97 -8.39
CA GLU A 14 2.29 4.66 -8.11
C GLU A 14 3.02 5.04 -9.42
N GLU A 15 3.21 4.08 -10.33
CA GLU A 15 4.04 4.29 -11.52
C GLU A 15 3.39 5.19 -12.56
N VAL A 16 2.08 5.05 -12.77
CA VAL A 16 1.37 5.78 -13.83
C VAL A 16 0.77 7.07 -13.29
N ILE A 17 0.07 7.01 -12.17
CA ILE A 17 -0.66 8.18 -11.66
C ILE A 17 0.31 9.10 -10.91
N LEU A 18 0.98 8.62 -9.87
CA LEU A 18 1.84 9.48 -9.04
C LEU A 18 3.09 9.93 -9.81
N LYS A 19 3.86 9.00 -10.37
CA LYS A 19 5.14 9.31 -11.02
C LYS A 19 4.93 9.92 -12.41
N LYS A 20 4.34 9.19 -13.36
CA LYS A 20 4.26 9.65 -14.77
C LYS A 20 3.27 10.79 -15.01
N THR A 21 2.13 10.81 -14.32
CA THR A 21 1.08 11.80 -14.58
C THR A 21 1.21 13.03 -13.68
N LEU A 22 1.44 12.84 -12.38
CA LEU A 22 1.57 13.94 -11.42
C LEU A 22 3.01 14.42 -11.20
N GLY A 23 4.01 13.67 -11.68
CA GLY A 23 5.42 14.08 -11.65
C GLY A 23 6.10 13.89 -10.29
N PHE A 24 5.56 13.05 -9.41
CA PHE A 24 6.16 12.83 -8.08
C PHE A 24 7.45 12.00 -8.21
N SER A 25 8.50 12.44 -7.53
CA SER A 25 9.71 11.65 -7.35
C SER A 25 9.53 10.58 -6.27
N GLU A 26 10.48 9.64 -6.17
CA GLU A 26 10.48 8.67 -5.08
C GLU A 26 10.62 9.35 -3.71
N ASP A 27 11.42 10.41 -3.62
CA ASP A 27 11.61 11.19 -2.39
C ASP A 27 10.31 11.91 -1.98
N ASP A 28 9.58 12.50 -2.93
CA ASP A 28 8.28 13.15 -2.64
C ASP A 28 7.28 12.14 -2.05
N ILE A 29 7.30 10.91 -2.58
CA ILE A 29 6.45 9.82 -2.12
C ILE A 29 6.87 9.36 -0.72
N ALA A 30 8.17 9.20 -0.48
CA ALA A 30 8.74 8.76 0.80
C ALA A 30 8.50 9.78 1.93
N ASP A 31 8.73 11.07 1.64
CA ASP A 31 8.60 12.18 2.59
C ASP A 31 7.14 12.54 2.87
N LYS A 32 6.22 12.13 1.99
CA LYS A 32 4.76 12.37 2.11
C LYS A 32 4.43 13.86 2.23
N SER A 33 5.26 14.71 1.63
CA SER A 33 5.08 16.16 1.65
C SER A 33 3.76 16.57 0.96
N GLN A 34 3.35 15.81 -0.06
CA GLN A 34 2.14 16.06 -0.86
C GLN A 34 1.19 14.85 -0.90
N LEU A 35 1.39 13.85 -0.03
CA LEU A 35 0.58 12.62 0.03
C LEU A 35 0.11 12.33 1.45
N ALA A 36 -1.14 11.89 1.57
CA ALA A 36 -1.70 11.41 2.82
C ALA A 36 -2.35 10.04 2.64
N TYR A 37 -2.18 9.16 3.64
CA TYR A 37 -2.75 7.82 3.66
C TYR A 37 -3.77 7.73 4.79
N PHE A 38 -4.96 7.22 4.49
CA PHE A 38 -6.07 7.11 5.43
C PHE A 38 -6.45 5.65 5.66
N HIS A 39 -6.87 5.33 6.89
CA HIS A 39 -7.35 3.99 7.22
C HIS A 39 -8.83 3.77 6.88
N ASN A 40 -9.61 4.84 6.82
CA ASN A 40 -11.03 4.77 6.49
C ASN A 40 -11.39 5.78 5.40
N ARG A 41 -12.45 5.42 4.67
CA ARG A 41 -12.96 6.21 3.55
C ARG A 41 -13.52 7.56 3.97
N SER A 42 -14.15 7.64 5.15
CA SER A 42 -14.78 8.88 5.63
C SER A 42 -13.77 10.01 5.85
N ASP A 43 -12.63 9.72 6.46
CA ASP A 43 -11.59 10.72 6.73
C ASP A 43 -10.93 11.19 5.44
N CYS A 44 -10.70 10.26 4.52
CA CYS A 44 -10.17 10.56 3.19
C CYS A 44 -11.08 11.51 2.41
N LEU A 45 -12.39 11.21 2.37
CA LEU A 45 -13.38 12.08 1.72
C LEU A 45 -13.47 13.44 2.40
N LYS A 46 -13.48 13.47 3.75
CA LYS A 46 -13.53 14.71 4.51
C LYS A 46 -12.36 15.63 4.15
N ALA A 47 -11.14 15.09 4.04
CA ALA A 47 -9.95 15.86 3.71
C ALA A 47 -10.06 16.58 2.34
N VAL A 48 -10.71 15.96 1.35
CA VAL A 48 -10.98 16.59 0.05
C VAL A 48 -12.12 17.61 0.17
N THR A 49 -13.23 17.26 0.83
CA THR A 49 -14.41 18.13 0.98
C THR A 49 -14.08 19.45 1.67
N VAL A 50 -13.18 19.45 2.66
CA VAL A 50 -12.76 20.66 3.37
C VAL A 50 -11.57 21.39 2.72
N GLY A 51 -11.07 20.88 1.58
CA GLY A 51 -9.99 21.51 0.81
C GLY A 51 -8.59 21.30 1.37
N THR A 52 -8.38 20.38 2.31
CA THR A 52 -7.03 20.02 2.80
C THR A 52 -6.22 19.26 1.75
N LEU A 53 -6.88 18.45 0.92
CA LEU A 53 -6.29 17.72 -0.19
C LEU A 53 -7.06 18.01 -1.48
N ASN A 54 -6.38 17.93 -2.61
CA ASN A 54 -6.99 18.21 -3.92
C ASN A 54 -7.78 17.01 -4.48
N ALA A 55 -7.38 15.80 -4.14
CA ALA A 55 -7.98 14.57 -4.66
C ALA A 55 -7.82 13.42 -3.66
N ALA A 56 -8.67 12.41 -3.81
CA ALA A 56 -8.62 11.16 -3.05
C ALA A 56 -8.70 9.98 -4.02
N PHE A 57 -7.85 8.98 -3.79
CA PHE A 57 -7.86 7.71 -4.51
C PHE A 57 -8.22 6.60 -3.53
N ILE A 58 -9.31 5.90 -3.80
CA ILE A 58 -9.77 4.76 -3.00
C ILE A 58 -9.62 3.52 -3.87
N MET A 59 -8.82 2.57 -3.38
CA MET A 59 -8.43 1.39 -4.14
C MET A 59 -8.96 0.13 -3.45
N GLU A 60 -9.15 -0.93 -4.23
CA GLU A 60 -9.46 -2.24 -3.68
C GLU A 60 -8.27 -2.79 -2.88
N ALA A 61 -8.56 -3.52 -1.80
CA ALA A 61 -7.53 -4.13 -0.99
C ALA A 61 -6.92 -5.34 -1.73
N LEU A 62 -5.59 -5.46 -1.66
CA LEU A 62 -4.89 -6.63 -2.17
C LEU A 62 -5.28 -7.88 -1.36
N THR A 63 -5.56 -8.97 -2.06
CA THR A 63 -5.70 -10.28 -1.43
C THR A 63 -4.34 -10.82 -1.00
N VAL A 64 -4.34 -11.74 -0.02
CA VAL A 64 -3.10 -12.41 0.42
C VAL A 64 -2.45 -13.18 -0.73
N ASN A 65 -3.24 -13.80 -1.61
CA ASN A 65 -2.72 -14.54 -2.75
C ASN A 65 -2.01 -13.63 -3.77
N GLU A 66 -2.59 -12.46 -4.06
CA GLU A 66 -1.96 -11.45 -4.94
C GLU A 66 -0.66 -10.92 -4.35
N LEU A 67 -0.66 -10.63 -3.04
CA LEU A 67 0.52 -10.22 -2.30
C LEU A 67 1.62 -11.28 -2.40
N MET A 68 1.32 -12.54 -2.07
CA MET A 68 2.28 -13.64 -2.11
C MET A 68 2.84 -13.84 -3.51
N LYS A 69 1.97 -13.92 -4.52
CA LYS A 69 2.38 -14.07 -5.91
C LYS A 69 3.30 -12.94 -6.38
N SER A 70 2.97 -11.69 -6.04
CA SER A 70 3.81 -10.52 -6.36
C SER A 70 5.20 -10.65 -5.75
N THR A 71 5.30 -11.07 -4.49
CA THR A 71 6.59 -11.23 -3.80
C THR A 71 7.40 -12.41 -4.34
N GLU A 72 6.74 -13.53 -4.71
CA GLU A 72 7.39 -14.70 -5.32
C GLU A 72 7.95 -14.42 -6.72
N ASP A 73 7.31 -13.50 -7.45
CA ASP A 73 7.78 -13.00 -8.74
C ASP A 73 8.94 -12.00 -8.61
N GLY A 74 9.39 -11.69 -7.40
CA GLY A 74 10.48 -10.75 -7.11
C GLY A 74 10.08 -9.28 -7.25
N SER A 75 8.78 -8.99 -7.36
CA SER A 75 8.28 -7.62 -7.45
C SER A 75 8.21 -6.99 -6.05
N VAL A 76 8.53 -5.71 -5.98
CA VAL A 76 8.43 -4.91 -4.75
C VAL A 76 7.13 -4.12 -4.80
N LEU A 77 6.29 -4.29 -3.78
CA LEU A 77 5.07 -3.50 -3.69
C LEU A 77 5.38 -2.04 -3.32
N PRO A 78 4.61 -1.09 -3.89
CA PRO A 78 4.65 0.30 -3.48
C PRO A 78 4.45 0.47 -1.97
N GLN A 79 5.02 1.52 -1.39
CA GLN A 79 4.87 1.76 0.04
C GLN A 79 3.38 1.95 0.43
N LYS A 80 3.01 1.47 1.62
CA LYS A 80 1.63 1.59 2.14
C LYS A 80 0.54 0.96 1.26
N SER A 81 0.90 0.04 0.37
CA SER A 81 -0.04 -0.73 -0.46
C SER A 81 -0.86 -1.78 0.28
N THR A 82 -0.48 -2.13 1.51
CA THR A 82 -1.18 -3.13 2.33
C THR A 82 -1.46 -2.61 3.74
N PHE A 83 -2.56 -3.07 4.32
CA PHE A 83 -2.94 -2.77 5.69
C PHE A 83 -3.44 -4.06 6.37
N PHE A 84 -2.62 -4.61 7.26
CA PHE A 84 -2.99 -5.79 8.04
C PHE A 84 -3.71 -5.39 9.33
N PHE A 85 -4.90 -5.96 9.54
CA PHE A 85 -5.71 -5.73 10.73
C PHE A 85 -6.21 -7.05 11.33
N PRO A 86 -6.08 -7.27 12.65
CA PRO A 86 -5.33 -6.42 13.60
C PRO A 86 -3.84 -6.41 13.26
N LYS A 87 -3.14 -5.32 13.60
CA LYS A 87 -1.67 -5.33 13.55
C LYS A 87 -1.18 -6.40 14.53
N ILE A 88 -0.35 -7.31 14.03
CA ILE A 88 0.34 -8.28 14.88
C ILE A 88 1.13 -7.47 15.91
N GLY A 89 1.02 -7.83 17.19
CA GLY A 89 1.78 -7.18 18.25
C GLY A 89 3.26 -7.27 17.94
N ALA A 90 3.91 -6.14 17.68
CA ALA A 90 5.35 -6.09 17.55
C ALA A 90 5.99 -6.35 18.92
N GLY A 91 7.08 -7.12 18.96
CA GLY A 91 7.78 -7.44 20.20
C GLY A 91 7.10 -8.51 21.07
N MET A 92 6.10 -9.23 20.55
CA MET A 92 5.63 -10.45 21.21
C MET A 92 6.70 -11.53 21.14
N VAL A 93 7.19 -11.96 22.30
CA VAL A 93 8.07 -13.14 22.41
C VAL A 93 7.19 -14.38 22.31
N MET A 94 7.28 -15.08 21.18
CA MET A 94 6.63 -16.38 21.01
C MET A 94 7.63 -17.46 21.44
N GLN A 95 7.33 -18.17 22.54
CA GLN A 95 8.04 -19.37 22.94
C GLN A 95 7.19 -20.59 22.56
N SER A 96 7.77 -21.53 21.82
CA SER A 96 7.12 -22.82 21.56
C SER A 96 6.93 -23.55 22.89
N LEU A 97 5.68 -23.92 23.21
CA LEU A 97 5.38 -24.86 24.28
C LEU A 97 5.64 -26.27 23.74
N GLU A 98 6.91 -26.67 23.65
CA GLU A 98 7.22 -28.09 23.58
C GLU A 98 6.87 -28.68 24.95
N ILE A 99 5.76 -29.41 25.02
CA ILE A 99 5.41 -30.23 26.18
C ILE A 99 6.42 -31.38 26.18
N ILE A 100 7.33 -31.36 27.16
CA ILE A 100 8.21 -32.50 27.50
C ILE A 100 7.37 -33.57 28.19
#